data_AF-A0A9D5ZJA2-F1
#
_entry.id   AF-A0A9D5ZJA2-F1
#
_cell.length_a   1.000
_cell.length_b   1.000
_cell.length_c   1.000
_cell.angle_alpha   90.00
_cell.angle_beta   90.00
_cell.angle_gamma   90.00
#
_symmetry.space_group_name_H-M   'P 1'
#
loop_
_entity.id
_entity.type
_entity.pdbx_description
1 polymer ?
#
loop_
_entity_poly.entity_id
_entity_poly.type
_entity_poly.pdbx_seq_one_letter_code
_entity_poly.pdbx_strand_id
1 'polypeptide(L)'
;MQTIEEQITELVDLTRDRIGAEAGAQVAAAAEMACAFHAGQMRKLDGTPYVTHVISVAHSCLTWGLIDVNAICAALLHDAIEDAPASLDAENRIERYSSDVAAMVRSLSKIRNLQTGAGDMVATYRRILAAASKDLRVLVVKTFDWLHNS
;
A
#
# COMPACT_ATOMS: atom_id res chain seq x y z
N MET A 1 1.76 1.46 23.43
CA MET A 1 1.93 1.34 21.97
C MET A 1 0.93 0.29 21.52
N GLN A 2 0.08 0.64 20.56
CA GLN A 2 -0.93 -0.28 20.04
C GLN A 2 -0.24 -1.46 19.34
N THR A 3 -0.82 -2.65 19.46
CA THR A 3 -0.35 -3.87 18.79
C THR A 3 -0.73 -3.87 17.31
N ILE A 4 -0.04 -4.65 16.49
CA ILE A 4 -0.37 -4.79 15.05
C ILE A 4 -1.80 -5.33 14.87
N GLU A 5 -2.22 -6.28 15.72
CA GLU A 5 -3.56 -6.85 15.68
C GLU A 5 -4.64 -5.80 15.96
N GLU A 6 -4.42 -4.93 16.95
CA GLU A 6 -5.32 -3.81 17.23
C GLU A 6 -5.38 -2.83 16.05
N GLN A 7 -4.25 -2.50 15.43
CA GLN A 7 -4.21 -1.61 14.26
C GLN A 7 -4.95 -2.17 13.05
N ILE A 8 -4.80 -3.47 12.78
CA ILE A 8 -5.52 -4.15 11.69
C ILE A 8 -7.01 -4.18 12.00
N THR A 9 -7.39 -4.49 13.24
CA THR A 9 -8.79 -4.51 13.67
C THR A 9 -9.45 -3.16 13.46
N GLU A 10 -8.81 -2.07 13.89
CA GLU A 10 -9.31 -0.72 13.68
C GLU A 10 -9.46 -0.36 12.20
N LEU A 11 -8.46 -0.68 11.37
CA LEU A 11 -8.54 -0.44 9.93
C LEU A 11 -9.69 -1.22 9.27
N VAL A 12 -9.88 -2.48 9.67
CA VAL A 12 -10.96 -3.33 9.16
C VAL A 12 -12.32 -2.78 9.59
N ASP A 13 -12.49 -2.41 10.86
CA ASP A 13 -13.76 -1.87 11.35
C ASP A 13 -14.07 -0.51 10.71
N LEU A 14 -13.09 0.38 10.58
CA LEU A 14 -13.25 1.63 9.83
C LEU A 14 -13.66 1.38 8.37
N THR A 15 -13.11 0.34 7.74
CA THR A 15 -13.47 -0.06 6.37
C THR A 15 -14.90 -0.58 6.30
N ARG A 16 -15.32 -1.40 7.28
CA ARG A 16 -16.71 -1.90 7.37
C ARG A 16 -17.70 -0.77 7.48
N ASP A 17 -17.39 0.23 8.29
CA ASP A 17 -18.26 1.38 8.55
C ASP A 17 -18.35 2.33 7.34
N ARG A 18 -17.24 2.53 6.62
CA ARG A 18 -17.17 3.51 5.51
C ARG A 18 -17.49 2.94 4.14
N ILE A 19 -17.16 1.67 3.89
CA ILE A 19 -17.28 1.03 2.57
C ILE A 19 -18.27 -0.13 2.61
N GLY A 20 -18.20 -0.98 3.63
CA GLY A 20 -19.12 -2.11 3.82
C GLY A 20 -18.44 -3.38 4.35
N ALA A 21 -19.24 -4.33 4.81
CA ALA A 21 -18.75 -5.55 5.46
C ALA A 21 -17.83 -6.40 4.57
N GLU A 22 -18.18 -6.55 3.29
CA GLU A 22 -17.37 -7.28 2.31
C GLU A 22 -16.00 -6.61 2.11
N ALA A 23 -15.97 -5.28 2.03
CA ALA A 23 -14.73 -4.52 1.92
C ALA A 23 -13.83 -4.70 3.16
N GLY A 24 -14.42 -4.76 4.35
CA GLY A 24 -13.69 -5.09 5.57
C GLY A 24 -13.02 -6.47 5.52
N ALA A 25 -13.70 -7.48 4.96
CA ALA A 25 -13.13 -8.82 4.78
C ALA A 25 -11.97 -8.83 3.77
N GLN A 26 -12.09 -8.07 2.68
CA GLN A 26 -11.02 -7.89 1.70
C GLN A 26 -9.79 -7.21 2.33
N VAL A 27 -10.00 -6.13 3.08
CA VAL A 27 -8.92 -5.42 3.79
C VAL A 27 -8.23 -6.32 4.82
N ALA A 28 -8.98 -7.16 5.55
CA ALA A 28 -8.39 -8.13 6.47
C ALA A 28 -7.47 -9.13 5.74
N ALA A 29 -7.93 -9.70 4.62
CA ALA A 29 -7.12 -10.63 3.81
C ALA A 29 -5.87 -9.95 3.23
N ALA A 30 -5.98 -8.70 2.78
CA ALA A 30 -4.84 -7.92 2.31
C ALA A 30 -3.84 -7.61 3.44
N ALA A 31 -4.33 -7.32 4.65
CA ALA A 31 -3.49 -7.06 5.83
C ALA A 31 -2.72 -8.32 6.25
N GLU A 32 -3.36 -9.48 6.28
CA GLU A 32 -2.69 -10.78 6.53
C GLU A 32 -1.59 -11.05 5.50
N MET A 33 -1.87 -10.77 4.22
CA MET A 33 -0.90 -10.91 3.15
C MET A 33 0.29 -9.94 3.34
N ALA A 34 0.04 -8.69 3.72
CA ALA A 34 1.08 -7.72 4.03
C ALA A 34 1.95 -8.15 5.22
N CYS A 35 1.34 -8.68 6.30
CA CYS A 35 2.06 -9.27 7.43
C CYS A 35 2.99 -10.41 6.97
N ALA A 36 2.53 -11.28 6.07
CA ALA A 36 3.33 -12.38 5.55
C ALA A 36 4.49 -11.90 4.67
N PHE A 37 4.27 -10.88 3.83
CA PHE A 37 5.32 -10.34 2.95
C PHE A 37 6.43 -9.61 3.70
N HIS A 38 6.07 -8.89 4.75
CA HIS A 38 7.00 -8.09 5.56
C HIS A 38 7.38 -8.78 6.87
N ALA A 39 7.20 -10.10 6.96
CA ALA A 39 7.51 -10.88 8.16
C ALA A 39 9.00 -10.76 8.53
N GLY A 40 9.27 -10.30 9.76
CA GLY A 40 10.63 -10.07 10.26
C GLY A 40 11.33 -8.83 9.69
N GLN A 41 10.66 -8.05 8.84
CA GLN A 41 11.20 -6.79 8.32
C GLN A 41 10.99 -5.66 9.34
N MET A 42 12.04 -4.88 9.58
CA MET A 42 12.02 -3.74 10.50
C MET A 42 12.28 -2.44 9.73
N ARG A 43 11.66 -1.33 10.16
CA ARG A 43 11.93 0.01 9.63
C ARG A 43 13.31 0.48 10.07
N LYS A 44 14.01 1.17 9.15
CA LYS A 44 15.37 1.68 9.38
C LYS A 44 15.41 2.89 10.34
N LEU A 45 14.34 3.67 10.40
CA LEU A 45 14.29 4.95 11.13
C LEU A 45 14.09 4.75 12.64
N ASP A 46 13.18 3.84 13.02
CA ASP A 46 12.68 3.71 14.40
C ASP A 46 12.73 2.27 14.93
N GLY A 47 13.11 1.29 14.10
CA GLY A 47 13.17 -0.12 14.50
C GLY A 47 11.80 -0.75 14.77
N THR A 48 10.70 -0.19 14.25
CA THR A 48 9.36 -0.78 14.33
C THR A 48 9.15 -1.83 13.22
N PRO A 49 8.23 -2.80 13.38
CA PRO A 49 7.90 -3.76 12.32
C PRO A 49 7.42 -3.03 11.05
N TYR A 50 7.91 -3.39 9.86
CA TYR A 50 7.59 -2.67 8.62
C TYR A 50 6.10 -2.63 8.32
N VAL A 51 5.35 -3.67 8.69
CA VAL A 51 3.92 -3.75 8.45
C VAL A 51 3.12 -2.58 9.09
N THR A 52 3.64 -1.96 10.15
CA THR A 52 2.99 -0.78 10.78
C THR A 52 2.90 0.41 9.81
N HIS A 53 3.88 0.55 8.90
CA HIS A 53 3.90 1.58 7.88
C HIS A 53 2.74 1.40 6.90
N VAL A 54 2.62 0.22 6.29
CA VAL A 54 1.59 -0.02 5.27
C VAL A 54 0.18 0.05 5.85
N ILE A 55 -0.01 -0.38 7.11
CA ILE A 55 -1.28 -0.20 7.84
C ILE A 55 -1.57 1.28 8.05
N SER A 56 -0.57 2.07 8.47
CA SER A 56 -0.73 3.51 8.68
C SER A 56 -1.06 4.27 7.39
N VAL A 57 -0.44 3.88 6.26
CA VAL A 57 -0.73 4.47 4.94
C VAL A 57 -2.17 4.15 4.53
N ALA A 58 -2.60 2.89 4.65
CA ALA A 58 -3.96 2.47 4.34
C ALA A 58 -5.01 3.17 5.23
N HIS A 59 -4.75 3.25 6.53
CA HIS A 59 -5.58 3.97 7.49
C HIS A 59 -5.68 5.46 7.15
N SER A 60 -4.56 6.09 6.78
CA SER A 60 -4.54 7.50 6.37
C SER A 60 -5.35 7.72 5.10
N CYS A 61 -5.19 6.87 4.07
CA CYS A 61 -5.97 6.94 2.85
C CYS A 61 -7.48 6.91 3.13
N LEU A 62 -7.93 5.96 3.96
CA LEU A 62 -9.34 5.80 4.29
C LEU A 62 -9.87 6.96 5.13
N THR A 63 -9.08 7.44 6.11
CA THR A 63 -9.42 8.56 6.98
C THR A 63 -9.66 9.83 6.17
N TRP A 64 -8.79 10.10 5.19
CA TRP A 64 -8.83 11.27 4.31
C TRP A 64 -9.80 11.14 3.13
N GLY A 65 -10.63 10.09 3.10
CA GLY A 65 -11.78 10.00 2.19
C GLY A 65 -11.55 9.17 0.93
N LEU A 66 -10.49 8.35 0.87
CA LEU A 66 -10.35 7.35 -0.19
C LEU A 66 -11.28 6.16 0.10
N ILE A 67 -12.56 6.29 -0.31
CA ILE A 67 -13.60 5.28 -0.11
C ILE A 67 -13.59 4.29 -1.29
N ASP A 68 -12.54 3.46 -1.35
CA ASP A 68 -12.38 2.44 -2.39
C ASP A 68 -11.57 1.25 -1.87
N VAL A 69 -12.18 0.06 -1.82
CA VAL A 69 -11.54 -1.12 -1.22
C VAL A 69 -10.28 -1.58 -1.95
N ASN A 70 -10.25 -1.48 -3.28
CA ASN A 70 -9.10 -1.90 -4.07
C ASN A 70 -7.92 -0.95 -3.80
N ALA A 71 -8.18 0.34 -3.66
CA ALA A 71 -7.16 1.32 -3.31
C ALA A 71 -6.61 1.13 -1.89
N ILE A 72 -7.47 0.80 -0.91
CA ILE A 72 -7.02 0.51 0.46
C ILE A 72 -6.20 -0.79 0.51
N CYS A 73 -6.63 -1.84 -0.22
CA CYS A 73 -5.85 -3.07 -0.36
C CYS A 73 -4.49 -2.80 -1.05
N ALA A 74 -4.48 -1.97 -2.09
CA ALA A 74 -3.24 -1.58 -2.77
C ALA A 74 -2.31 -0.79 -1.85
N ALA A 75 -2.84 0.06 -0.97
CA ALA A 75 -2.05 0.78 0.04
C ALA A 75 -1.37 -0.18 1.03
N LEU A 76 -2.08 -1.22 1.49
CA LEU A 76 -1.50 -2.26 2.35
C LEU A 76 -0.38 -3.07 1.67
N LEU A 77 -0.41 -3.17 0.35
CA LEU A 77 0.47 -4.05 -0.44
C LEU A 77 1.48 -3.28 -1.30
N HIS A 78 1.56 -1.95 -1.17
CA HIS A 78 2.23 -1.10 -2.16
C HIS A 78 3.73 -1.37 -2.32
N ASP A 79 4.41 -1.80 -1.26
CA ASP A 79 5.84 -2.15 -1.27
C ASP A 79 6.10 -3.65 -1.41
N ALA A 80 5.06 -4.49 -1.45
CA ALA A 80 5.22 -5.93 -1.41
C ALA A 80 5.99 -6.50 -2.60
N ILE A 81 5.80 -5.96 -3.81
CA ILE A 81 6.53 -6.40 -5.02
C ILE A 81 8.04 -6.20 -4.87
N GLU A 82 8.41 -5.17 -4.13
CA GLU A 82 9.75 -4.64 -4.13
C GLU A 82 10.58 -5.10 -2.92
N ASP A 83 9.93 -5.20 -1.76
CA ASP A 83 10.61 -5.44 -0.49
C ASP A 83 10.37 -6.86 0.06
N ALA A 84 9.36 -7.59 -0.46
CA ALA A 84 9.14 -8.96 -0.04
C ALA A 84 10.23 -9.92 -0.59
N PRO A 85 10.58 -10.99 0.15
CA PRO A 85 11.45 -12.03 -0.38
C PRO A 85 10.96 -12.60 -1.71
N ALA A 86 11.87 -12.74 -2.68
CA ALA A 86 11.55 -13.27 -4.01
C ALA A 86 10.86 -14.65 -3.98
N SER A 87 11.15 -15.48 -2.97
CA SER A 87 10.51 -16.78 -2.77
C SER A 87 9.02 -16.71 -2.48
N LEU A 88 8.51 -15.56 -2.02
CA LEU A 88 7.09 -15.36 -1.74
C LEU A 88 6.30 -14.98 -2.98
N ASP A 89 6.94 -14.64 -4.10
CA ASP A 89 6.30 -14.33 -5.38
C ASP A 89 5.10 -13.37 -5.20
N ALA A 90 5.39 -12.21 -4.61
CA ALA A 90 4.38 -11.27 -4.15
C ALA A 90 3.46 -10.82 -5.30
N GLU A 91 4.04 -10.52 -6.47
CA GLU A 91 3.28 -10.09 -7.63
C GLU A 91 2.21 -11.11 -8.05
N ASN A 92 2.55 -12.40 -8.19
CA ASN A 92 1.58 -13.42 -8.59
C ASN A 92 0.56 -13.73 -7.49
N ARG A 93 0.94 -13.63 -6.21
CA ARG A 93 -0.01 -13.79 -5.09
C ARG A 93 -1.02 -12.66 -5.05
N ILE A 94 -0.60 -11.42 -5.30
CA ILE A 94 -1.49 -10.25 -5.37
C ILE A 94 -2.39 -10.37 -6.62
N GLU A 95 -1.87 -10.80 -7.77
CA GLU A 95 -2.67 -11.03 -8.98
C GLU A 95 -3.79 -12.06 -8.74
N ARG A 96 -3.48 -13.17 -8.05
CA ARG A 96 -4.47 -14.18 -7.67
C ARG A 96 -5.50 -13.68 -6.66
N TYR A 97 -5.12 -12.70 -5.84
CA TYR A 97 -6.02 -12.07 -4.87
C TYR A 97 -6.98 -11.09 -5.57
N SER A 98 -6.46 -10.19 -6.40
CA SER A 98 -7.24 -9.26 -7.21
C SER A 98 -6.37 -8.64 -8.30
N SER A 99 -6.81 -8.78 -9.56
CA SER A 99 -6.14 -8.18 -10.72
C SER A 99 -6.11 -6.65 -10.65
N ASP A 100 -7.16 -6.04 -10.09
CA ASP A 100 -7.24 -4.58 -9.94
C ASP A 100 -6.23 -4.07 -8.91
N VAL A 101 -6.13 -4.76 -7.77
CA VAL A 101 -5.13 -4.45 -6.74
C VAL A 101 -3.72 -4.64 -7.29
N ALA A 102 -3.47 -5.74 -8.02
CA ALA A 102 -2.18 -5.99 -8.65
C ALA A 102 -1.80 -4.89 -9.66
N ALA A 103 -2.74 -4.42 -10.48
CA ALA A 103 -2.50 -3.32 -11.42
C ALA A 103 -2.11 -2.02 -10.71
N MET A 104 -2.76 -1.69 -9.58
CA MET A 104 -2.41 -0.53 -8.76
C MET A 104 -1.03 -0.68 -8.12
N VAL A 105 -0.74 -1.83 -7.49
CA VAL A 105 0.55 -2.10 -6.84
C VAL A 105 1.71 -2.05 -7.84
N ARG A 106 1.55 -2.62 -9.05
CA ARG A 106 2.54 -2.48 -10.14
C ARG A 106 2.77 -1.03 -10.52
N SER A 107 1.72 -0.20 -10.52
CA SER A 107 1.84 1.22 -10.85
C SER A 107 2.59 1.98 -9.75
N LEU A 108 2.34 1.64 -8.47
CA LEU A 108 3.07 2.18 -7.31
C LEU A 108 4.56 1.80 -7.32
N SER A 109 4.88 0.53 -7.60
CA SER A 109 6.26 0.05 -7.75
C SER A 109 6.99 0.77 -8.89
N LYS A 110 6.36 0.94 -10.06
CA LYS A 110 6.93 1.73 -11.16
C LYS A 110 7.25 3.15 -10.74
N ILE A 111 6.34 3.82 -10.02
CA ILE A 111 6.57 5.19 -9.51
C ILE A 111 7.76 5.23 -8.57
N ARG A 112 7.91 4.25 -7.68
CA ARG A 112 9.06 4.14 -6.76
C ARG A 112 10.38 4.10 -7.52
N ASN A 113 10.46 3.29 -8.57
CA ASN A 113 11.65 3.12 -9.40
C ASN A 113 11.99 4.34 -10.28
N LEU A 114 11.03 5.22 -10.52
CA LEU A 114 11.25 6.46 -11.28
C LEU A 114 11.94 7.57 -10.47
N GLN A 115 11.88 7.51 -9.13
CA GLN A 115 12.43 8.54 -8.25
C GLN A 115 13.92 8.36 -7.93
N THR A 116 14.54 7.24 -8.30
CA THR A 116 15.93 6.91 -7.95
C THR A 116 16.98 7.53 -8.88
N GLY A 117 16.59 8.39 -9.83
CA GLY A 117 17.50 9.05 -10.78
C GLY A 117 17.73 10.53 -10.49
N ALA A 118 19.00 10.97 -10.51
CA ALA A 118 19.37 12.39 -10.54
C ALA A 118 18.98 13.00 -11.90
N GLY A 119 17.80 13.61 -11.98
CA GLY A 119 17.28 14.15 -13.24
C GLY A 119 16.34 15.34 -13.05
N ASP A 120 15.97 15.94 -14.18
CA ASP A 120 15.00 17.04 -14.26
C ASP A 120 13.70 16.69 -13.53
N MET A 121 13.38 17.50 -12.51
CA MET A 121 12.18 17.38 -11.68
C MET A 121 10.91 17.35 -12.55
N VAL A 122 10.85 18.12 -13.64
CA VAL A 122 9.72 18.14 -14.57
C VAL A 122 9.57 16.79 -15.27
N ALA A 123 10.68 16.18 -15.70
CA ALA A 123 10.68 14.87 -16.33
C ALA A 123 10.27 13.76 -15.36
N THR A 124 10.64 13.86 -14.08
CA THR A 124 10.20 12.93 -13.02
C THR A 124 8.70 13.07 -12.78
N TYR A 125 8.17 14.29 -12.62
CA TYR A 125 6.72 14.51 -12.47
C TYR A 125 5.93 13.99 -13.67
N ARG A 126 6.38 14.24 -14.91
CA ARG A 126 5.74 13.69 -16.11
C ARG A 126 5.67 12.17 -16.10
N ARG A 127 6.74 11.49 -15.65
CA ARG A 127 6.79 10.03 -15.57
C ARG A 127 5.87 9.49 -14.47
N ILE A 128 5.79 10.15 -13.31
CA ILE A 128 4.85 9.82 -12.23
C ILE A 128 3.40 9.98 -12.73
N LEU A 129 3.07 11.11 -13.35
CA LEU A 129 1.74 11.37 -13.90
C LEU A 129 1.36 10.35 -14.99
N ALA A 130 2.31 9.99 -15.85
CA ALA A 130 2.08 8.97 -16.88
C ALA A 130 1.81 7.59 -16.25
N ALA A 131 2.55 7.20 -15.22
CA ALA A 131 2.35 5.93 -14.52
C ALA A 131 1.00 5.85 -13.80
N ALA A 132 0.54 6.95 -13.21
CA ALA A 132 -0.76 7.03 -12.54
C ALA A 132 -1.93 7.43 -13.45
N SER A 133 -1.70 7.72 -14.73
CA SER A 133 -2.72 8.23 -15.65
C SER A 133 -3.94 7.32 -15.82
N LYS A 134 -3.75 6.01 -15.63
CA LYS A 134 -4.84 5.01 -15.70
C LYS A 134 -5.68 4.94 -14.43
N ASP A 135 -5.13 5.37 -13.30
CA ASP A 135 -5.78 5.31 -12.00
C ASP A 135 -5.22 6.36 -11.05
N LEU A 136 -5.97 7.46 -10.88
CA LEU A 136 -5.56 8.58 -10.01
C LEU A 136 -5.49 8.20 -8.53
N ARG A 137 -6.15 7.10 -8.10
CA ARG A 137 -6.07 6.61 -6.72
C ARG A 137 -4.64 6.22 -6.35
N VAL A 138 -3.84 5.80 -7.34
CA VAL A 138 -2.39 5.53 -7.19
C VAL A 138 -1.63 6.76 -6.69
N LEU A 139 -1.98 7.98 -7.14
CA LEU A 139 -1.33 9.21 -6.65
C LEU A 139 -1.68 9.52 -5.20
N VAL A 140 -2.93 9.25 -4.80
CA VAL A 140 -3.39 9.44 -3.42
C VAL A 140 -2.62 8.53 -2.49
N VAL A 141 -2.56 7.23 -2.81
CA VAL A 141 -1.78 6.25 -2.04
C VAL A 141 -0.31 6.67 -1.97
N LYS A 142 0.29 7.07 -3.09
CA LYS A 142 1.69 7.49 -3.12
C LYS A 142 1.96 8.74 -2.28
N THR A 143 1.00 9.66 -2.21
CA THR A 143 1.11 10.86 -1.39
C THR A 143 1.14 10.51 0.10
N PHE A 144 0.28 9.59 0.55
CA PHE A 144 0.27 9.15 1.96
C PHE A 144 1.49 8.30 2.32
N ASP A 145 1.99 7.48 1.40
CA ASP A 145 3.28 6.81 1.52
C ASP A 145 4.41 7.84 1.79
N TRP A 146 4.53 8.89 0.96
CA TRP A 146 5.51 9.94 1.18
C TRP A 146 5.34 10.67 2.51
N LEU A 147 4.11 11.02 2.88
CA LEU A 147 3.82 11.73 4.14
C LEU A 147 4.22 10.90 5.36
N HIS A 148 4.05 9.58 5.33
CA HIS A 148 4.43 8.71 6.45
C HIS A 148 5.94 8.43 6.49
N ASN A 149 6.62 8.52 5.35
CA ASN A 149 8.06 8.32 5.25
C ASN A 149 8.89 9.59 5.50
N SER A 150 8.24 10.75 5.64
CA SER A 150 8.85 12.06 5.92
C SER A 150 9.07 12.32 7.41
#